data_AF-A0A0C3NYG5-F1
#
_entry.id   AF-A0A0C3NYG5-F1
#
_cell.length_a   1.000
_cell.length_b   1.000
_cell.length_c   1.000
_cell.angle_alpha   90.00
_cell.angle_beta   90.00
_cell.angle_gamma   90.00
#
_symmetry.space_group_name_H-M   'P 1'
#
loop_
_entity.id
_entity.type
_entity.pdbx_description
1 polymer ?
#
loop_
_entity_poly.entity_id
_entity_poly.type
_entity_poly.pdbx_seq_one_letter_code
_entity_poly.pdbx_strand_id
1 'polypeptide(L)'
;MPVYNADGSSNDAGPVCHTVDLSIHVDGHSKVATFAVTNTGKSPVIVGYNWLCQHNPSVDWCMGKVTFNQCPASCQPNIPHPETDFV
;
A
#
# COMPACT_ATOMS: atom_id res chain seq x y z
N MET A 1 -2.38 -11.78 13.97
CA MET A 1 -1.46 -10.69 14.36
C MET A 1 -2.27 -9.55 14.95
N PRO A 2 -2.00 -9.05 16.17
CA PRO A 2 -2.74 -7.91 16.72
C PRO A 2 -2.57 -6.69 15.82
N VAL A 3 -3.64 -5.93 15.64
CA VAL A 3 -3.67 -4.73 14.79
C VAL A 3 -4.33 -3.59 15.55
N TYR A 4 -3.80 -2.40 15.32
CA TYR A 4 -4.24 -1.16 15.96
C TYR A 4 -4.57 -0.14 14.87
N ASN A 5 -5.57 0.68 15.15
CA ASN A 5 -5.93 1.80 14.30
C ASN A 5 -4.85 2.89 14.37
N ALA A 6 -4.90 3.85 13.46
CA ALA A 6 -3.92 4.94 13.38
C ALA A 6 -3.90 5.82 14.65
N ASP A 7 -4.99 5.86 15.42
CA ASP A 7 -5.10 6.55 16.71
C ASP A 7 -4.61 5.72 17.91
N GLY A 8 -4.14 4.48 17.68
CA GLY A 8 -3.64 3.57 18.70
C GLY A 8 -4.70 2.69 19.38
N SER A 9 -5.98 2.86 19.05
CA SER A 9 -7.04 1.98 19.55
C SER A 9 -6.94 0.57 18.95
N SER A 10 -7.49 -0.43 19.65
CA SER A 10 -7.59 -1.79 19.09
C SER A 10 -8.57 -1.79 17.92
N ASN A 11 -8.28 -2.57 16.88
CA ASN A 11 -9.22 -2.70 15.78
C ASN A 11 -10.43 -3.56 16.18
N ASP A 12 -11.65 -3.06 15.94
CA ASP A 12 -12.89 -3.75 16.33
C ASP A 12 -13.11 -5.08 15.59
N ALA A 13 -12.51 -5.26 14.42
CA ALA A 13 -12.54 -6.55 13.71
C ALA A 13 -11.60 -7.60 14.32
N GLY A 14 -10.85 -7.24 15.37
CA GLY A 14 -9.90 -8.11 16.03
C GLY A 14 -8.57 -8.23 15.27
N PRO A 15 -7.78 -9.28 15.54
CA PRO A 15 -6.49 -9.47 14.92
C PRO A 15 -6.59 -9.76 13.42
N VAL A 16 -5.55 -9.41 12.66
CA VAL A 16 -5.43 -9.79 11.25
C VAL A 16 -5.30 -11.31 11.14
N CYS A 17 -6.18 -11.90 10.34
CA CYS A 17 -6.23 -13.32 10.00
C CYS A 17 -5.97 -13.60 8.51
N HIS A 18 -6.07 -12.59 7.65
CA HIS A 18 -5.96 -12.74 6.21
C HIS A 18 -5.03 -11.68 5.62
N THR A 19 -4.38 -12.04 4.53
CA THR A 19 -3.59 -11.14 3.70
C THR A 19 -4.01 -11.29 2.25
N VAL A 20 -3.83 -10.25 1.46
CA VAL A 20 -4.11 -10.25 0.02
C VAL A 20 -3.01 -9.50 -0.72
N ASP A 21 -2.63 -10.01 -1.89
CA ASP A 21 -1.70 -9.32 -2.78
C ASP A 21 -2.50 -8.40 -3.71
N LEU A 22 -2.19 -7.10 -3.66
CA LEU A 22 -2.84 -6.08 -4.49
C LEU A 22 -1.83 -5.48 -5.46
N SER A 23 -2.26 -5.28 -6.70
CA SER A 23 -1.49 -4.54 -7.70
C SER A 23 -1.81 -3.04 -7.59
N ILE A 24 -0.85 -2.28 -7.04
CA ILE A 24 -0.94 -0.83 -6.86
C ILE A 24 -0.51 -0.15 -8.16
N HIS A 25 -1.33 0.77 -8.66
CA HIS A 25 -1.07 1.57 -9.85
C HIS A 25 -1.17 3.06 -9.49
N VAL A 26 -0.06 3.79 -9.48
CA VAL A 26 -0.03 5.21 -9.14
C VAL A 26 1.02 5.95 -9.98
N ASP A 27 0.65 6.99 -10.73
CA ASP A 27 1.61 7.87 -11.43
C ASP A 27 2.64 7.12 -12.31
N GLY A 28 2.19 6.10 -13.04
CA GLY A 28 3.06 5.25 -13.87
C GLY A 28 3.90 4.22 -13.10
N HIS A 29 3.75 4.15 -11.77
CA HIS A 29 4.29 3.10 -10.92
C HIS A 29 3.29 1.95 -10.77
N SER A 30 3.71 0.73 -11.13
CA SER A 30 2.99 -0.50 -10.86
C SER A 30 3.80 -1.41 -9.93
N LYS A 31 3.16 -1.93 -8.87
CA LYS A 31 3.79 -2.90 -7.97
C LYS A 31 2.76 -3.77 -7.27
N VAL A 32 3.07 -5.06 -7.16
CA VAL A 32 2.33 -5.97 -6.28
C VAL A 32 2.85 -5.83 -4.86
N ALA A 33 1.95 -5.64 -3.90
CA ALA A 33 2.26 -5.61 -2.47
C ALA A 33 1.24 -6.40 -1.66
N THR A 34 1.70 -7.07 -0.62
CA THR A 34 0.85 -7.79 0.32
C THR A 34 0.24 -6.83 1.35
N PHE A 35 -1.08 -6.87 1.48
CA PHE A 35 -1.85 -6.12 2.45
C PHE A 35 -2.48 -7.03 3.50
N ALA A 36 -2.50 -6.57 4.75
CA ALA A 36 -3.31 -7.18 5.80
C ALA A 36 -4.78 -6.78 5.62
N VAL A 37 -5.70 -7.75 5.71
CA VAL A 37 -7.14 -7.49 5.63
C VAL A 37 -7.68 -7.24 7.03
N THR A 38 -8.29 -6.06 7.22
CA THR A 38 -8.95 -5.66 8.46
C THR A 38 -10.00 -4.59 8.19
N ASN A 39 -10.80 -4.22 9.20
CA ASN A 39 -11.72 -3.10 9.10
C ASN A 39 -10.96 -1.77 9.21
N THR A 40 -10.83 -1.06 8.08
CA THR A 40 -10.15 0.24 7.97
C THR A 40 -11.11 1.44 8.07
N GLY A 41 -12.36 1.21 8.50
CA GLY A 41 -13.38 2.24 8.61
C GLY A 41 -13.79 2.79 7.24
N LYS A 42 -13.58 4.09 7.01
CA LYS A 42 -13.98 4.77 5.76
C LYS A 42 -12.94 4.66 4.64
N SER A 43 -11.72 4.23 4.96
CA SER A 43 -10.63 4.17 3.99
C SER A 43 -10.58 2.79 3.35
N PRO A 44 -10.54 2.65 2.02
CA PRO A 44 -10.46 1.33 1.38
C PRO A 44 -9.09 0.67 1.56
N VAL A 45 -8.02 1.47 1.64
CA VAL A 45 -6.63 1.02 1.81
C VAL A 45 -5.90 2.03 2.68
N ILE A 46 -5.01 1.55 3.55
CA ILE A 46 -4.09 2.38 4.34
C ILE A 46 -2.67 1.90 4.02
N VAL A 47 -1.80 2.83 3.61
CA VAL A 47 -0.37 2.56 3.42
C VAL A 47 0.41 3.04 4.62
N GLY A 48 1.29 2.19 5.14
CA GLY A 48 2.09 2.47 6.34
C GLY A 48 3.33 3.33 6.06
N TYR A 49 3.97 3.77 7.14
CA TYR A 49 5.19 4.58 7.11
C TYR A 49 6.33 3.92 6.33
N ASN A 50 6.58 2.62 6.54
CA ASN A 50 7.66 1.90 5.84
C ASN A 50 7.49 1.94 4.31
N TRP A 51 6.25 1.84 3.84
CA TRP A 51 5.93 1.95 2.42
C TRP A 51 6.23 3.37 1.93
N LEU A 52 5.82 4.41 2.67
CA LEU A 52 6.14 5.79 2.35
C LEU A 52 7.65 6.06 2.31
N CYS A 53 8.43 5.52 3.26
CA CYS A 53 9.89 5.65 3.25
C CYS A 53 10.53 4.99 2.02
N GLN A 54 10.00 3.84 1.57
CA GLN A 54 10.51 3.16 0.38
C GLN A 54 10.30 3.97 -0.89
N HIS A 55 9.14 4.62 -1.02
CA HIS A 55 8.74 5.35 -2.22
C HIS A 55 9.12 6.84 -2.19
N ASN A 56 9.39 7.38 -0.99
CA ASN A 56 9.73 8.75 -0.67
C ASN A 56 9.00 9.81 -1.52
N PRO A 57 7.66 9.78 -1.58
CA PRO A 57 6.92 10.68 -2.45
C PRO A 57 7.06 12.13 -1.99
N SER A 58 6.99 13.05 -2.94
CA SER A 58 6.84 14.48 -2.61
C SER A 58 5.38 14.74 -2.23
N VAL A 59 5.15 15.32 -1.05
CA VAL A 59 3.81 15.64 -0.56
C VAL A 59 3.64 17.15 -0.47
N ASP A 60 2.69 17.68 -1.24
CA ASP A 60 2.18 19.03 -1.09
C ASP A 60 0.94 18.99 -0.20
N TRP A 61 1.12 19.36 1.06
CA TRP A 61 0.06 19.36 2.07
C TRP A 61 -0.97 20.47 1.84
N CYS A 62 -0.58 21.59 1.25
CA CYS A 62 -1.47 22.71 0.97
C CYS A 62 -2.46 22.36 -0.15
N MET A 63 -1.97 21.66 -1.18
CA MET A 63 -2.79 21.21 -2.32
C MET A 63 -3.40 19.82 -2.12
N GLY A 64 -2.99 19.09 -1.07
CA GLY A 64 -3.39 17.70 -0.87
C GLY A 64 -2.89 16.75 -1.98
N LYS A 65 -1.72 17.04 -2.55
CA LYS A 65 -1.16 16.30 -3.70
C LYS A 65 0.04 15.45 -3.28
N VAL A 66 0.05 14.19 -3.71
CA VAL A 66 1.19 13.27 -3.55
C VAL A 66 1.76 12.97 -4.94
N THR A 67 3.08 13.08 -5.10
CA THR A 67 3.77 12.84 -6.37
C THR A 67 4.89 11.81 -6.16
N PHE A 68 4.97 10.80 -7.01
CA PHE A 68 5.86 9.64 -6.86
C PHE A 68 7.14 9.76 -7.69
N ASN A 69 7.83 10.89 -7.54
CA ASN A 69 9.01 11.26 -8.34
C ASN A 69 10.35 10.68 -7.83
N GLN A 70 10.35 9.96 -6.70
CA GLN A 70 11.56 9.42 -6.07
C GLN A 70 11.50 7.91 -5.87
N CYS A 71 10.57 7.24 -6.57
CA CYS A 71 10.42 5.80 -6.45
C CYS A 71 11.68 5.05 -6.92
N PRO A 72 12.04 3.93 -6.27
CA PRO A 72 13.15 3.10 -6.69
C PRO A 72 12.88 2.48 -8.07
N ALA A 73 13.92 2.14 -8.84
CA ALA A 73 13.79 1.65 -10.22
C ALA A 73 12.90 0.40 -10.37
N SER A 74 12.79 -0.42 -9.33
CA SER A 74 11.85 -1.56 -9.25
C SER A 74 10.37 -1.17 -9.44
N CYS A 75 10.07 0.12 -9.37
CA CYS A 75 8.74 0.69 -9.51
C CYS A 75 8.34 0.94 -10.96
N GLN A 76 9.28 0.87 -11.90
CA GLN A 76 9.04 1.18 -13.30
C GLN A 76 8.31 0.03 -14.02
N PRO A 77 7.42 0.32 -14.98
CA PRO A 77 6.51 -0.64 -15.60
C PRO A 77 7.15 -1.63 -16.60
N ASN A 78 8.45 -1.94 -16.50
CA ASN A 78 9.19 -2.74 -17.50
C ASN A 78 9.82 -4.03 -16.96
N ILE A 79 9.14 -4.74 -16.07
CA ILE A 79 9.45 -6.17 -15.85
C ILE A 79 8.15 -6.95 -16.12
N PRO A 80 8.09 -7.76 -17.20
CA PRO A 80 7.00 -8.71 -17.37
C PRO A 80 6.97 -9.60 -16.12
N HIS A 81 5.89 -9.53 -15.34
CA HIS A 81 5.64 -10.56 -14.35
C HIS A 81 5.41 -11.86 -15.13
N PRO A 82 6.12 -12.96 -14.82
CA PRO A 82 5.75 -14.25 -15.37
C PRO A 82 4.31 -14.52 -14.95
N GLU A 83 3.45 -14.65 -15.95
CA GLU A 83 2.06 -15.03 -15.80
C GLU A 83 2.03 -16.33 -14.99
N THR A 84 1.70 -16.22 -13.71
CA THR A 84 1.28 -17.37 -12.92
C THR A 84 -0.21 -17.47 -13.16
N ASP A 85 -0.56 -18.11 -14.27
CA ASP A 85 -1.90 -18.64 -14.48
C ASP A 85 -2.22 -19.55 -13.29
N PHE A 86 -3.11 -19.09 -12.43
CA PHE A 86 -3.79 -19.96 -11.48
C PHE A 86 -4.73 -20.85 -12.30
N VAL A 87 -4.34 -22.12 -12.48
CA VAL A 87 -5.23 -23.23 -12.81
C VAL A 87 -6.02 -23.63 -11.56
#